data_AF-A0A9N8EHN3-F1
#
_entry.id   AF-A0A9N8EHN3-F1
#
_cell.length_a   1.000
_cell.length_b   1.000
_cell.length_c   1.000
_cell.angle_alpha   90.00
_cell.angle_beta   90.00
_cell.angle_gamma   90.00
#
_symmetry.space_group_name_H-M   'P 1'
#
loop_
_entity.id
_entity.type
_entity.pdbx_description
1 polymer ?
#
loop_
_entity_poly.entity_id
_entity_poly.type
_entity_poly.pdbx_seq_one_letter_code
_entity_poly.pdbx_strand_id
1 'polypeptide(L)'
;MSEEKKDALKPVVVCGPSGVGKGTLIDMLMKRFPNEQLGFSVSHTTRPPREGEVDGKHYNFTTVEQIKKDIDAGKFIEYAEVHGKYYGTSIEAVESVQKDGKICILDIDVQGAEKVKKSSLEPIYIFIAPPSQEELEKRLRGRGTETEEAIKTRLGNAAKELEYGRNAGNFDRIFVNADLKATFEDIASAFKEWYPHLNEVAPDDEEKNCACVIS
;
A
#
# COMPACT_ATOMS: atom_id res chain seq x y z
N MET A 1 21.37 1.86 -30.88
CA MET A 1 21.64 1.01 -29.70
C MET A 1 20.33 0.87 -28.98
N SER A 2 19.67 -0.28 -29.13
CA SER A 2 18.42 -0.58 -28.43
C SER A 2 18.78 -0.91 -26.98
N GLU A 3 18.37 -0.06 -26.04
CA GLU A 3 18.37 -0.43 -24.62
C GLU A 3 17.52 -1.70 -24.48
N GLU A 4 18.11 -2.78 -23.98
CA GLU A 4 17.34 -3.94 -23.52
C GLU A 4 16.39 -3.42 -22.45
N LYS A 5 15.08 -3.44 -22.74
CA LYS A 5 14.06 -3.30 -21.69
C LYS A 5 14.29 -4.45 -20.72
N LYS A 6 14.96 -4.18 -19.60
CA LYS A 6 14.85 -5.02 -18.41
C LYS A 6 13.35 -5.15 -18.15
N ASP A 7 12.80 -6.36 -18.22
CA ASP A 7 11.40 -6.57 -17.89
C ASP A 7 11.18 -6.02 -16.48
N ALA A 8 10.35 -4.98 -16.38
CA ALA A 8 10.09 -4.33 -15.10
C ALA A 8 9.46 -5.35 -14.15
N LEU A 9 9.93 -5.37 -12.89
CA LEU A 9 9.37 -6.26 -11.90
C LEU A 9 7.88 -5.94 -11.70
N LYS A 10 7.05 -6.98 -11.71
CA LYS A 10 5.61 -6.84 -11.48
C LYS A 10 5.39 -6.14 -10.14
N PRO A 11 4.57 -5.07 -10.06
CA PRO A 11 4.24 -4.45 -8.79
C PRO A 11 3.35 -5.37 -7.93
N VAL A 12 3.19 -5.01 -6.67
CA VAL A 12 2.25 -5.63 -5.74
C VAL A 12 1.26 -4.59 -5.24
N VAL A 13 -0.02 -4.83 -5.49
CA VAL A 13 -1.14 -4.05 -4.94
C VAL A 13 -1.58 -4.69 -3.63
N VAL A 14 -1.54 -3.91 -2.54
CA VAL A 14 -1.99 -4.29 -1.21
C VAL A 14 -3.31 -3.61 -0.91
N CYS A 15 -4.38 -4.41 -0.81
CA CYS A 15 -5.73 -3.93 -0.49
C CYS A 15 -6.23 -4.51 0.82
N GLY A 16 -7.31 -3.93 1.35
CA GLY A 16 -7.93 -4.36 2.59
C GLY A 16 -8.58 -3.19 3.31
N PRO A 17 -9.52 -3.43 4.23
CA PRO A 17 -10.26 -2.36 4.84
C PRO A 17 -9.38 -1.45 5.71
N SER A 18 -9.83 -0.21 5.89
CA SER A 18 -9.17 0.71 6.82
C SER A 18 -9.12 0.12 8.22
N GLY A 19 -7.97 0.21 8.90
CA GLY A 19 -7.77 -0.36 10.24
C GLY A 19 -7.30 -1.82 10.28
N VAL A 20 -7.20 -2.51 9.14
CA VAL A 20 -6.77 -3.92 9.10
C VAL A 20 -5.28 -4.13 9.38
N GLY A 21 -4.44 -3.09 9.26
CA GLY A 21 -3.01 -3.16 9.54
C GLY A 21 -2.07 -3.12 8.32
N LYS A 22 -2.57 -2.74 7.14
CA LYS A 22 -1.78 -2.68 5.89
C LYS A 22 -0.47 -1.88 6.04
N GLY A 23 -0.57 -0.62 6.48
CA GLY A 23 0.61 0.24 6.64
C GLY A 23 1.69 -0.40 7.51
N THR A 24 1.30 -1.00 8.64
CA THR A 24 2.25 -1.71 9.52
C THR A 24 2.90 -2.91 8.83
N LEU A 25 2.14 -3.73 8.11
CA LEU A 25 2.68 -4.88 7.35
C LEU A 25 3.61 -4.43 6.22
N ILE A 26 3.25 -3.35 5.51
CA ILE A 26 4.08 -2.76 4.45
C ILE A 26 5.37 -2.21 5.05
N ASP A 27 5.31 -1.47 6.15
CA ASP A 27 6.50 -0.96 6.85
C ASP A 27 7.44 -2.10 7.26
N MET A 28 6.88 -3.21 7.75
CA MET A 28 7.67 -4.40 8.10
C MET A 28 8.32 -5.04 6.85
N LEU A 29 7.60 -5.13 5.72
CA LEU A 29 8.17 -5.62 4.46
C LEU A 29 9.30 -4.74 3.96
N MET A 30 9.10 -3.42 3.96
CA MET A 30 10.11 -2.44 3.55
C MET A 30 11.36 -2.46 4.43
N LYS A 31 11.25 -2.90 5.70
CA LYS A 31 12.41 -3.10 6.59
C LYS A 31 13.11 -4.44 6.36
N ARG A 32 12.34 -5.50 6.07
CA ARG A 32 12.86 -6.86 5.89
C ARG A 32 13.63 -7.03 4.60
N PHE A 33 13.13 -6.41 3.54
CA PHE A 33 13.76 -6.44 2.22
C PHE A 33 14.36 -5.06 1.95
N PRO A 34 15.70 -4.95 1.78
CA PRO A 34 16.41 -3.70 1.57
C PRO A 34 15.76 -2.75 0.55
N ASN A 35 15.99 -1.44 0.72
CA ASN A 35 15.44 -0.38 -0.13
C ASN A 35 15.86 -0.51 -1.61
N GLU A 36 16.90 -1.28 -1.90
CA GLU A 36 17.34 -1.59 -3.26
C GLU A 36 16.42 -2.61 -3.97
N GLN A 37 15.53 -3.29 -3.24
CA GLN A 37 14.67 -4.35 -3.76
C GLN A 37 13.19 -3.99 -3.77
N LEU A 38 12.71 -3.28 -2.74
CA LEU A 38 11.33 -2.80 -2.67
C LEU A 38 11.28 -1.28 -2.72
N GLY A 39 10.22 -0.74 -3.32
CA GLY A 39 9.90 0.69 -3.26
C GLY A 39 8.42 0.90 -3.06
N PHE A 40 8.05 1.90 -2.26
CA PHE A 40 6.66 2.25 -2.01
C PHE A 40 6.20 3.34 -2.99
N SER A 41 5.08 3.09 -3.67
CA SER A 41 4.42 4.12 -4.48
C SER A 41 3.68 5.09 -3.57
N VAL A 42 4.26 6.28 -3.39
CA VAL A 42 3.66 7.33 -2.55
C VAL A 42 2.46 7.96 -3.29
N SER A 43 1.26 7.54 -2.92
CA SER A 43 0.02 8.06 -3.49
C SER A 43 -0.23 9.53 -3.13
N HIS A 44 -1.03 10.23 -3.94
CA HIS A 44 -1.46 11.60 -3.67
C HIS A 44 -2.74 11.60 -2.84
N THR A 45 -2.92 12.62 -2.00
CA THR A 45 -4.20 12.83 -1.31
C THR A 45 -4.51 14.30 -1.02
N THR A 46 -5.80 14.64 -0.97
CA THR A 46 -6.28 15.97 -0.56
C THR A 46 -6.75 16.04 0.89
N ARG A 47 -6.63 14.93 1.64
CA ARG A 47 -6.82 15.01 3.10
C ARG A 47 -5.61 15.69 3.73
N PRO A 48 -5.77 16.39 4.86
CA PRO A 48 -4.62 16.86 5.62
C PRO A 48 -3.80 15.67 6.17
N PRO A 49 -2.48 15.86 6.37
CA PRO A 49 -1.65 14.90 7.08
C PRO A 49 -2.17 14.67 8.51
N ARG A 50 -2.06 13.43 8.98
CA ARG A 50 -2.25 13.09 10.40
C ARG A 50 -0.95 13.31 11.17
N GLU A 51 -1.04 13.32 12.48
CA GLU A 51 0.14 13.37 13.35
C GLU A 51 1.11 12.21 13.01
N GLY A 52 2.39 12.55 12.82
CA GLY A 52 3.44 11.60 12.42
C GLY A 52 3.55 11.32 10.93
N GLU A 53 2.58 11.74 10.11
CA GLU A 53 2.70 11.59 8.65
C GLU A 53 3.60 12.68 8.06
N VAL A 54 4.35 12.27 7.05
CA VAL A 54 5.38 13.06 6.37
C VAL A 54 5.07 13.09 4.87
N ASP A 55 5.05 14.30 4.31
CA ASP A 55 4.85 14.55 2.89
C ASP A 55 5.96 13.91 2.04
N GLY A 56 5.62 13.35 0.89
CA GLY A 56 6.53 12.62 0.02
C GLY A 56 6.99 11.26 0.56
N LYS A 57 6.56 10.86 1.77
CA LYS A 57 6.84 9.55 2.36
C LYS A 57 5.58 8.70 2.52
N HIS A 58 4.55 9.26 3.16
CA HIS A 58 3.30 8.54 3.41
C HIS A 58 2.27 8.83 2.33
N TYR A 59 2.16 10.11 1.97
CA TYR A 59 1.39 10.61 0.83
C TYR A 59 2.09 11.83 0.25
N ASN A 60 1.81 12.12 -1.02
CA ASN A 60 2.00 13.43 -1.61
C ASN A 60 0.74 14.26 -1.30
N PHE A 61 0.82 15.10 -0.27
CA PHE A 61 -0.31 15.94 0.16
C PHE A 61 -0.50 17.09 -0.81
N THR A 62 -1.66 17.12 -1.46
CA THR A 62 -1.95 18.06 -2.55
C THR A 62 -3.31 18.73 -2.37
N THR A 63 -3.62 19.73 -3.20
CA THR A 63 -4.92 20.41 -3.17
C THR A 63 -5.93 19.75 -4.09
N VAL A 64 -7.21 20.03 -3.88
CA VAL A 64 -8.30 19.52 -4.75
C VAL A 64 -8.16 20.07 -6.16
N GLU A 65 -7.74 21.33 -6.30
CA GLU A 65 -7.51 21.98 -7.59
C GLU A 65 -6.38 21.27 -8.36
N GLN A 66 -5.27 20.98 -7.67
CA GLN A 66 -4.10 20.38 -8.30
C GLN A 66 -4.36 18.93 -8.71
N ILE A 67 -4.95 18.10 -7.82
CA ILE A 67 -5.23 16.70 -8.17
C ILE A 67 -6.21 16.59 -9.33
N LYS A 68 -7.23 17.47 -9.40
CA LYS A 68 -8.19 17.49 -10.53
C LYS A 68 -7.50 17.86 -11.83
N LYS A 69 -6.63 18.87 -11.83
CA LYS A 69 -5.83 19.25 -12.99
C LYS A 69 -4.95 18.09 -13.49
N ASP A 70 -4.34 17.35 -12.57
CA ASP A 70 -3.49 16.21 -12.92
C ASP A 70 -4.29 14.98 -13.38
N ILE A 71 -5.51 14.79 -12.85
CA ILE A 71 -6.48 13.80 -13.37
C ILE A 71 -6.87 14.15 -14.81
N ASP A 72 -7.24 15.40 -15.09
CA ASP A 72 -7.61 15.86 -16.44
C ASP A 72 -6.44 15.73 -17.43
N ALA A 73 -5.21 15.85 -16.94
CA ALA A 73 -3.99 15.63 -17.70
C ALA A 73 -3.60 14.15 -17.88
N GLY A 74 -4.39 13.20 -17.35
CA GLY A 74 -4.14 11.76 -17.50
C GLY A 74 -2.93 11.24 -16.72
N LYS A 75 -2.53 11.90 -15.62
CA LYS A 75 -1.31 11.54 -14.87
C LYS A 75 -1.51 10.40 -13.85
N PHE A 76 -2.73 9.92 -13.67
CA PHE A 76 -3.08 8.91 -12.66
C PHE A 76 -3.41 7.56 -13.31
N ILE A 77 -2.84 6.49 -12.74
CA ILE A 77 -3.23 5.11 -13.06
C ILE A 77 -4.63 4.85 -12.49
N GLU A 78 -4.84 5.28 -11.26
CA GLU A 78 -6.12 5.25 -10.58
C GLU A 78 -6.28 6.48 -9.69
N TYR A 79 -7.53 6.83 -9.43
CA TYR A 79 -7.89 7.81 -8.40
C TYR A 79 -9.27 7.48 -7.85
N ALA A 80 -9.56 7.86 -6.61
CA ALA A 80 -10.87 7.71 -5.98
C ALA A 80 -11.21 8.93 -5.15
N GLU A 81 -12.51 9.26 -5.07
CA GLU A 81 -13.02 10.24 -4.13
C GLU A 81 -13.70 9.49 -2.97
N VAL A 82 -13.17 9.67 -1.77
CA VAL A 82 -13.65 9.03 -0.55
C VAL A 82 -13.95 10.12 0.46
N HIS A 83 -15.24 10.30 0.77
CA HIS A 83 -15.73 11.32 1.72
C HIS A 83 -15.26 12.74 1.39
N GLY A 84 -15.32 13.12 0.11
CA GLY A 84 -14.88 14.43 -0.38
C GLY A 84 -13.36 14.65 -0.39
N LYS A 85 -12.58 13.59 -0.15
CA LYS A 85 -11.11 13.58 -0.26
C LYS A 85 -10.70 12.74 -1.45
N TYR A 86 -9.80 13.28 -2.26
CA TYR A 86 -9.24 12.55 -3.39
C TYR A 86 -8.01 11.78 -2.93
N TYR A 87 -7.85 10.61 -3.53
CA TYR A 87 -6.66 9.77 -3.45
C TYR A 87 -6.32 9.35 -4.87
N GLY A 88 -5.03 9.17 -5.16
CA GLY A 88 -4.66 8.60 -6.46
C GLY A 88 -3.21 8.20 -6.56
N THR A 89 -2.97 7.16 -7.35
CA THR A 89 -1.65 6.65 -7.69
C THR A 89 -1.23 7.20 -9.04
N SER A 90 -0.26 8.11 -9.05
CA SER A 90 0.27 8.70 -10.29
C SER A 90 1.13 7.70 -11.05
N ILE A 91 1.13 7.80 -12.39
CA ILE A 91 2.00 7.00 -13.27
C ILE A 91 3.47 7.17 -12.86
N GLU A 92 3.88 8.42 -12.59
CA GLU A 92 5.26 8.75 -12.18
C GLU A 92 5.69 8.08 -10.86
N ALA A 93 4.80 8.00 -9.87
CA ALA A 93 5.09 7.35 -8.58
C ALA A 93 5.41 5.85 -8.75
N VAL A 94 4.77 5.19 -9.72
CA VAL A 94 5.04 3.77 -10.03
C VAL A 94 6.28 3.64 -10.91
N GLU A 95 6.38 4.45 -11.97
CA GLU A 95 7.50 4.41 -12.90
C GLU A 95 8.84 4.73 -12.23
N SER A 96 8.88 5.66 -11.28
CA SER A 96 10.11 6.00 -10.55
C SER A 96 10.66 4.80 -9.78
N VAL A 97 9.79 4.06 -9.09
CA VAL A 97 10.18 2.83 -8.38
C VAL A 97 10.63 1.74 -9.36
N GLN A 98 9.90 1.56 -10.47
CA GLN A 98 10.25 0.54 -11.46
C GLN A 98 11.55 0.86 -12.21
N LYS A 99 11.84 2.14 -12.49
CA LYS A 99 13.09 2.58 -13.13
C LYS A 99 14.32 2.29 -12.25
N ASP A 100 14.15 2.29 -10.93
CA ASP A 100 15.19 1.88 -9.99
C ASP A 100 15.40 0.34 -9.96
N GLY A 101 14.61 -0.44 -10.70
CA GLY A 101 14.66 -1.89 -10.70
C GLY A 101 14.07 -2.54 -9.45
N LYS A 102 13.20 -1.82 -8.73
CA LYS A 102 12.56 -2.27 -7.48
C LYS A 102 11.17 -2.84 -7.74
N ILE A 103 10.72 -3.72 -6.85
CA ILE A 103 9.32 -4.17 -6.80
C ILE A 103 8.51 -3.03 -6.18
N CYS A 104 7.56 -2.50 -6.96
CA CYS A 104 6.71 -1.41 -6.51
C CYS A 104 5.54 -1.91 -5.66
N ILE A 105 5.39 -1.37 -4.45
CA ILE A 105 4.27 -1.65 -3.53
C ILE A 105 3.25 -0.51 -3.60
N LEU A 106 1.99 -0.85 -3.87
CA LEU A 106 0.89 0.10 -3.93
C LEU A 106 -0.10 -0.19 -2.78
N ASP A 107 -0.31 0.76 -1.87
CA ASP A 107 -1.40 0.72 -0.88
C ASP A 107 -2.62 1.48 -1.43
N ILE A 108 -3.58 0.73 -1.98
CA ILE A 108 -4.81 1.29 -2.55
C ILE A 108 -6.05 0.57 -2.04
N ASP A 109 -7.19 1.24 -2.06
CA ASP A 109 -8.46 0.64 -1.69
C ASP A 109 -9.00 -0.30 -2.80
N VAL A 110 -10.14 -0.94 -2.52
CA VAL A 110 -10.79 -1.85 -3.48
C VAL A 110 -11.19 -1.13 -4.77
N GLN A 111 -11.62 0.13 -4.69
CA GLN A 111 -12.01 0.90 -5.88
C GLN A 111 -10.79 1.21 -6.76
N GLY A 112 -9.66 1.55 -6.15
CA GLY A 112 -8.38 1.71 -6.81
C GLY A 112 -7.94 0.41 -7.47
N ALA A 113 -8.03 -0.72 -6.77
CA ALA A 113 -7.66 -2.04 -7.32
C ALA A 113 -8.47 -2.40 -8.57
N GLU A 114 -9.79 -2.17 -8.56
CA GLU A 114 -10.66 -2.36 -9.73
C GLU A 114 -10.24 -1.51 -10.94
N LYS A 115 -9.76 -0.29 -10.68
CA LYS A 115 -9.25 0.61 -11.74
C LYS A 115 -7.90 0.15 -12.26
N VAL A 116 -6.99 -0.25 -11.37
CA VAL A 116 -5.67 -0.79 -11.76
C VAL A 116 -5.84 -2.07 -12.59
N LYS A 117 -6.84 -2.91 -12.31
CA LYS A 117 -7.13 -4.12 -13.13
C LYS A 117 -7.49 -3.80 -14.59
N LYS A 118 -7.90 -2.57 -14.89
CA LYS A 118 -8.19 -2.09 -16.25
C LYS A 118 -6.98 -1.40 -16.90
N SER A 119 -5.88 -1.25 -16.16
CA SER A 119 -4.63 -0.68 -16.65
C SER A 119 -3.69 -1.78 -17.19
N SER A 120 -2.60 -1.38 -17.85
CA SER A 120 -1.55 -2.28 -18.31
C SER A 120 -0.52 -2.64 -17.22
N LEU A 121 -0.78 -2.31 -15.94
CA LEU A 121 0.21 -2.49 -14.87
C LEU A 121 0.42 -3.96 -14.49
N GLU A 122 -0.60 -4.81 -14.68
CA GLU A 122 -0.60 -6.26 -14.39
C GLU A 122 0.10 -6.65 -13.06
N PRO A 123 -0.24 -6.01 -11.92
CA PRO A 123 0.40 -6.29 -10.64
C PRO A 123 -0.12 -7.61 -10.04
N ILE A 124 0.59 -8.09 -9.01
CA ILE A 124 0.07 -9.11 -8.09
C ILE A 124 -0.85 -8.42 -7.09
N TYR A 125 -2.06 -8.95 -6.89
CA TYR A 125 -3.06 -8.40 -5.99
C TYR A 125 -3.13 -9.22 -4.70
N ILE A 126 -2.88 -8.57 -3.56
CA ILE A 126 -3.08 -9.17 -2.25
C ILE A 126 -4.17 -8.44 -1.47
N PHE A 127 -4.98 -9.19 -0.72
CA PHE A 127 -5.99 -8.63 0.16
C PHE A 127 -5.70 -9.00 1.61
N ILE A 128 -5.68 -8.00 2.49
CA ILE A 128 -5.52 -8.18 3.93
C ILE A 128 -6.91 -8.11 4.57
N ALA A 129 -7.38 -9.22 5.12
CA ALA A 129 -8.65 -9.33 5.81
C ALA A 129 -8.44 -9.28 7.35
N PRO A 130 -9.39 -8.71 8.12
CA PRO A 130 -9.42 -8.88 9.55
C PRO A 130 -9.92 -10.29 9.92
N PRO A 131 -9.60 -10.80 11.12
CA PRO A 131 -10.11 -12.10 11.59
C PRO A 131 -11.64 -12.07 11.80
N SER A 132 -12.19 -10.91 12.16
CA SER A 132 -13.62 -10.68 12.30
C SER A 132 -13.95 -9.20 12.13
N GLN A 133 -15.23 -8.89 11.90
CA GLN A 133 -15.70 -7.50 11.88
C GLN A 133 -15.57 -6.82 13.25
N GLU A 134 -15.77 -7.58 14.34
CA GLU A 134 -15.63 -7.10 15.71
C GLU A 134 -14.18 -6.68 16.02
N GLU A 135 -13.19 -7.46 15.58
CA GLU A 135 -11.78 -7.11 15.76
C GLU A 135 -11.38 -5.89 14.93
N LEU A 136 -11.95 -5.73 13.72
CA LEU A 136 -11.75 -4.53 12.93
C LEU A 136 -12.31 -3.29 13.63
N GLU A 137 -13.54 -3.38 14.17
CA GLU A 137 -14.16 -2.31 14.94
C GLU A 137 -13.34 -1.94 16.17
N LYS A 138 -12.88 -2.94 16.94
CA LYS A 138 -12.02 -2.73 18.10
C LYS A 138 -10.74 -1.99 17.72
N ARG A 139 -10.10 -2.33 16.60
CA ARG A 139 -8.90 -1.63 16.09
C ARG A 139 -9.19 -0.19 15.68
N LEU A 140 -10.31 0.07 15.00
CA LEU A 140 -10.71 1.43 14.61
C LEU A 140 -10.99 2.31 15.83
N ARG A 141 -11.75 1.79 16.79
CA ARG A 141 -12.06 2.50 18.05
C ARG A 141 -10.82 2.73 18.91
N GLY A 142 -9.93 1.73 18.99
CA GLY A 142 -8.73 1.79 19.80
C GLY A 142 -7.73 2.89 19.41
N ARG A 143 -7.83 3.44 18.19
CA ARG A 143 -7.01 4.59 17.77
C ARG A 143 -7.39 5.89 18.46
N GLY A 144 -8.64 6.05 18.93
CA GLY A 144 -9.09 7.23 19.68
C GLY A 144 -9.10 8.56 18.90
N THR A 145 -8.80 8.56 17.60
CA THR A 145 -8.65 9.77 16.78
C THR A 145 -9.90 10.13 15.96
N GLU A 146 -10.99 9.39 16.10
CA GLU A 146 -12.13 9.43 15.15
C GLU A 146 -13.46 9.54 15.90
N THR A 147 -14.41 10.28 15.31
CA THR A 147 -15.76 10.38 15.87
C THR A 147 -16.55 9.09 15.63
N GLU A 148 -17.61 8.87 16.40
CA GLU A 148 -18.49 7.71 16.23
C GLU A 148 -19.09 7.62 14.82
N GLU A 149 -19.44 8.77 14.22
CA GLU A 149 -19.94 8.85 12.86
C GLU A 149 -18.88 8.38 11.86
N ALA A 150 -17.64 8.85 12.01
CA ALA A 150 -16.53 8.43 11.13
C ALA A 150 -16.24 6.93 11.27
N ILE A 151 -16.31 6.38 12.48
CA ILE A 151 -16.14 4.94 12.73
C ILE A 151 -17.24 4.13 12.05
N LYS A 152 -18.51 4.50 12.22
CA LYS A 152 -19.65 3.82 11.58
C LYS A 152 -19.54 3.84 10.06
N THR A 153 -19.18 4.98 9.49
CA THR A 153 -18.95 5.12 8.04
C THR A 153 -17.84 4.18 7.56
N ARG A 154 -16.73 4.08 8.30
CA ARG A 154 -15.63 3.17 7.95
C ARG A 154 -16.01 1.71 8.06
N LEU A 155 -16.77 1.31 9.07
CA LEU A 155 -17.29 -0.05 9.20
C LEU A 155 -18.24 -0.42 8.07
N GLY A 156 -19.10 0.52 7.65
CA GLY A 156 -19.97 0.35 6.49
C GLY A 156 -19.19 0.17 5.19
N ASN A 157 -18.11 0.95 4.99
CA ASN A 157 -17.22 0.78 3.85
C ASN A 157 -16.48 -0.55 3.90
N ALA A 158 -15.97 -0.93 5.07
CA ALA A 158 -15.23 -2.17 5.27
C ALA A 158 -16.08 -3.41 4.93
N ALA A 159 -17.38 -3.40 5.21
CA ALA A 159 -18.26 -4.50 4.84
C ALA A 159 -18.27 -4.75 3.32
N LYS A 160 -18.34 -3.69 2.52
CA LYS A 160 -18.28 -3.76 1.04
C LYS A 160 -16.91 -4.22 0.54
N GLU A 161 -15.85 -3.68 1.15
CA GLU A 161 -14.47 -4.07 0.82
C GLU A 161 -14.21 -5.55 1.12
N LEU A 162 -14.76 -6.08 2.21
CA LEU A 162 -14.65 -7.49 2.60
C LEU A 162 -15.46 -8.41 1.68
N GLU A 163 -16.65 -8.01 1.26
CA GLU A 163 -17.43 -8.75 0.28
C GLU A 163 -16.66 -8.86 -1.04
N TYR A 164 -16.14 -7.74 -1.54
CA TYR A 164 -15.30 -7.74 -2.73
C TYR A 164 -14.02 -8.59 -2.56
N GLY A 165 -13.37 -8.48 -1.41
CA GLY A 165 -12.17 -9.23 -1.04
C GLY A 165 -12.35 -10.75 -1.06
N ARG A 166 -13.54 -11.24 -0.71
CA ARG A 166 -13.86 -12.68 -0.64
C ARG A 166 -14.27 -13.29 -1.97
N ASN A 167 -14.60 -12.48 -2.98
CA ASN A 167 -15.00 -12.97 -4.27
C ASN A 167 -13.80 -13.57 -5.03
N ALA A 168 -13.97 -14.80 -5.51
CA ALA A 168 -12.93 -15.52 -6.23
C ALA A 168 -12.50 -14.75 -7.49
N GLY A 169 -11.18 -14.70 -7.74
CA GLY A 169 -10.58 -14.04 -8.90
C GLY A 169 -10.25 -12.56 -8.73
N ASN A 170 -10.66 -11.92 -7.63
CA ASN A 170 -10.32 -10.51 -7.37
C ASN A 170 -8.89 -10.32 -6.85
N PHE A 171 -8.35 -11.28 -6.11
CA PHE A 171 -7.01 -11.21 -5.53
C PHE A 171 -6.27 -12.53 -5.73
N ASP A 172 -4.96 -12.46 -5.96
CA ASP A 172 -4.07 -13.61 -6.13
C ASP A 172 -3.81 -14.32 -4.79
N ARG A 173 -3.80 -13.55 -3.69
CA ARG A 173 -3.73 -14.05 -2.31
C ARG A 173 -4.57 -13.22 -1.34
N ILE A 174 -5.08 -13.90 -0.32
CA ILE A 174 -5.79 -13.28 0.80
C ILE A 174 -5.06 -13.69 2.07
N PHE A 175 -4.71 -12.71 2.91
CA PHE A 175 -4.08 -12.92 4.21
C PHE A 175 -5.01 -12.44 5.32
N VAL A 176 -5.22 -13.25 6.35
CA VAL A 176 -6.03 -12.88 7.52
C VAL A 176 -5.12 -12.36 8.63
N ASN A 177 -5.19 -11.06 8.92
CA ASN A 177 -4.36 -10.41 9.93
C ASN A 177 -4.91 -10.62 11.36
N ALA A 178 -4.86 -11.87 11.81
CA ALA A 178 -5.19 -12.27 13.19
C ALA A 178 -4.03 -11.99 14.16
N ASP A 179 -2.81 -12.34 13.75
CA ASP A 179 -1.56 -12.05 14.45
C ASP A 179 -0.60 -11.34 13.50
N LEU A 180 -0.11 -10.17 13.91
CA LEU A 180 0.69 -9.30 13.04
C LEU A 180 1.97 -9.97 12.56
N LYS A 181 2.67 -10.72 13.43
CA LYS A 181 3.95 -11.32 13.10
C LYS A 181 3.77 -12.53 12.20
N ALA A 182 2.84 -13.41 12.52
CA ALA A 182 2.53 -14.58 11.70
C ALA A 182 2.07 -14.16 10.30
N THR A 183 1.15 -13.19 10.21
CA THR A 183 0.69 -12.67 8.92
C THR A 183 1.81 -12.01 8.13
N PHE A 184 2.73 -11.31 8.80
CA PHE A 184 3.90 -10.75 8.14
C PHE A 184 4.81 -11.84 7.54
N GLU A 185 5.12 -12.90 8.28
CA GLU A 185 5.95 -14.01 7.78
C GLU A 185 5.29 -14.72 6.59
N ASP A 186 3.97 -14.92 6.62
CA ASP A 186 3.22 -15.48 5.49
C ASP A 186 3.34 -14.60 4.23
N ILE A 187 3.22 -13.28 4.39
CA ILE A 187 3.38 -12.34 3.26
C ILE A 187 4.82 -12.34 2.77
N ALA A 188 5.81 -12.30 3.67
CA ALA A 188 7.23 -12.34 3.29
C ALA A 188 7.58 -13.63 2.53
N SER A 189 7.01 -14.77 2.93
CA SER A 189 7.16 -16.04 2.20
C SER A 189 6.57 -15.95 0.79
N ALA A 190 5.35 -15.43 0.65
CA ALA A 190 4.73 -15.25 -0.66
C ALA A 190 5.55 -14.32 -1.58
N PHE A 191 6.13 -13.25 -1.02
CA PHE A 191 7.04 -12.37 -1.77
C PHE A 191 8.27 -13.12 -2.30
N LYS A 192 8.88 -14.01 -1.52
CA LYS A 192 9.99 -14.84 -2.01
C LYS A 192 9.57 -15.83 -3.08
N GLU A 193 8.36 -16.38 -2.99
CA GLU A 193 7.82 -17.26 -4.04
C GLU A 193 7.66 -16.51 -5.37
N TRP A 194 7.16 -15.28 -5.33
CA TRP A 194 6.96 -14.44 -6.52
C TRP A 194 8.25 -13.82 -7.05
N TYR A 195 9.17 -13.51 -6.15
CA TYR A 195 10.43 -12.85 -6.46
C TYR A 195 11.61 -13.63 -5.82
N PRO A 196 12.04 -14.74 -6.44
CA PRO A 196 13.09 -15.60 -5.87
C PRO A 196 14.46 -14.94 -5.70
N HIS A 197 14.66 -13.75 -6.26
CA HIS A 197 15.86 -12.95 -6.11
C HIS A 197 15.88 -12.09 -4.83
N LEU A 198 14.78 -12.07 -4.07
CA LEU A 198 14.69 -11.31 -2.83
C LEU A 198 15.65 -11.84 -1.77
N ASN A 199 16.56 -10.97 -1.33
CA ASN A 199 17.47 -11.20 -0.21
C ASN A 199 17.01 -10.41 1.01
N GLU A 200 17.17 -10.98 2.19
CA GLU A 200 16.72 -10.36 3.43
C GLU A 200 17.86 -9.59 4.12
N VAL A 201 17.52 -8.53 4.85
CA VAL A 201 18.45 -8.00 5.86
C VAL A 201 18.50 -8.99 7.02
N ALA A 202 19.70 -9.37 7.46
CA ALA A 202 19.88 -10.10 8.70
C ALA A 202 19.43 -9.22 9.88
N PRO A 203 18.80 -9.79 10.92
CA PRO A 203 18.25 -9.00 12.04
C PRO A 203 19.26 -8.12 12.83
N ASP A 204 20.56 -8.19 12.53
CA ASP A 204 21.64 -7.57 13.31
C ASP A 204 22.23 -6.27 12.72
N ASP A 205 21.70 -5.73 11.61
CA ASP A 205 22.25 -4.52 10.97
C ASP A 205 21.57 -3.18 11.38
N GLU A 206 20.60 -3.19 12.31
CA GLU A 206 20.00 -1.94 12.83
C GLU A 206 20.97 -1.10 13.69
N GLU A 207 22.00 -1.70 14.33
CA GLU A 207 22.92 -0.96 15.21
C GLU A 207 24.08 -0.26 14.49
N LYS A 208 24.45 -0.66 13.27
CA LYS A 208 25.64 -0.12 12.59
C LYS A 208 25.41 1.16 11.80
N ASN A 209 24.16 1.49 11.45
CA ASN A 209 23.87 2.65 10.61
C ASN A 209 23.54 3.95 11.37
N CYS A 210 23.55 3.93 12.71
CA CYS A 210 23.46 5.15 13.54
C CYS A 210 24.83 5.70 14.00
N ALA A 211 25.93 5.00 13.75
CA ALA A 211 27.24 5.36 14.32
C ALA A 211 28.16 6.19 13.40
N CYS A 212 27.79 6.46 12.14
CA CYS A 212 28.68 7.15 11.18
C CYS A 212 28.33 8.63 10.88
N VAL A 213 27.45 9.28 11.65
CA VAL A 213 27.14 10.71 11.44
C VAL A 213 27.60 11.62 12.60
N ILE A 214 28.34 11.09 13.59
CA ILE A 214 28.96 11.94 14.62
C ILE A 214 30.34 11.40 15.01
N SER A 215 31.35 11.70 14.18
CA SER A 215 32.74 11.98 14.60
C SER A 215 33.59 12.37 13.39
#